data_AF-A0A0D7A1M8-F1
#
_entry.id   AF-A0A0D7A1M8-F1
#
_cell.length_a   1.000
_cell.length_b   1.000
_cell.length_c   1.000
_cell.angle_alpha   90.00
_cell.angle_beta   90.00
_cell.angle_gamma   90.00
#
_symmetry.space_group_name_H-M   'P 1'
#
loop_
_entity.id
_entity.type
_entity.pdbx_description
1 polymer ?
#
loop_
_entity_poly.entity_id
_entity_poly.type
_entity_poly.pdbx_seq_one_letter_code
_entity_poly.pdbx_strand_id
1 'polypeptide(L)'
;MAHMSPSSTDVETLYVELLKRLIETGEWDRIRARLTIKLNEAGILDQMKCRGGEKASVCDIPLSFRNVYDDLRSFAEATIPLSIEREIVASIQKFLESQVEA
;
A
#
# COMPACT_ATOMS: atom_id res chain seq x y z
N MET A 1 -10.99 -18.81 -34.09
CA MET A 1 -10.68 -17.58 -33.33
C MET A 1 -9.76 -17.98 -32.19
N ALA A 2 -8.47 -17.64 -32.28
CA ALA A 2 -7.50 -17.99 -31.25
C ALA A 2 -7.55 -16.93 -30.15
N HIS A 3 -8.00 -17.31 -28.96
CA HIS A 3 -7.74 -16.52 -27.74
C HIS A 3 -6.25 -16.68 -27.42
N MET A 4 -5.45 -15.70 -27.86
CA MET A 4 -4.06 -15.60 -27.46
C MET A 4 -4.04 -15.10 -26.02
N SER A 5 -3.69 -15.97 -25.08
CA SER A 5 -3.45 -15.55 -23.70
C SER A 5 -2.32 -14.53 -23.68
N PRO A 6 -2.45 -13.42 -22.93
CA PRO A 6 -1.38 -12.42 -22.83
C PRO A 6 -0.11 -13.09 -22.31
N SER A 7 1.04 -12.76 -22.91
CA SER A 7 2.32 -13.23 -22.40
C SER A 7 2.64 -12.54 -21.08
N SER A 8 3.50 -13.14 -20.23
CA SER A 8 3.90 -12.52 -18.95
C SER A 8 4.51 -11.13 -19.14
N THR A 9 5.21 -10.92 -20.26
CA THR A 9 5.81 -9.63 -20.64
C THR A 9 4.75 -8.58 -20.96
N ASP A 10 3.63 -8.96 -21.57
CA ASP A 10 2.52 -8.04 -21.88
C ASP A 10 1.84 -7.56 -20.58
N VAL A 11 1.69 -8.45 -19.60
CA VAL A 11 1.10 -8.13 -18.29
C VAL A 11 2.02 -7.19 -17.48
N GLU A 12 3.33 -7.45 -17.47
CA GLU A 12 4.31 -6.58 -16.80
C GLU A 12 4.35 -5.18 -17.42
N THR A 13 4.30 -5.10 -18.75
CA THR A 13 4.28 -3.81 -19.47
C THR A 13 3.02 -3.01 -19.12
N LEU A 14 1.86 -3.66 -19.17
CA LEU A 14 0.58 -3.05 -18.80
C LEU A 14 0.59 -2.56 -17.35
N TYR A 15 1.14 -3.35 -16.43
CA TYR A 15 1.28 -2.97 -15.02
C TYR A 15 2.12 -1.69 -14.86
N VAL A 16 3.26 -1.61 -15.53
CA VAL A 16 4.13 -0.42 -15.48
C VAL A 16 3.42 0.81 -16.07
N GLU A 17 2.70 0.66 -17.17
CA GLU A 17 1.94 1.76 -17.78
C GLU A 17 0.82 2.26 -16.87
N LEU A 18 0.05 1.37 -16.25
CA LEU A 18 -1.01 1.72 -15.31
C LEU A 18 -0.46 2.43 -14.07
N LEU A 19 0.67 1.94 -13.53
CA LEU A 19 1.35 2.61 -12.43
C LEU A 19 1.81 4.02 -12.81
N LYS A 20 2.40 4.20 -13.99
CA LYS A 20 2.80 5.52 -14.48
C LYS A 20 1.60 6.46 -14.55
N ARG A 21 0.50 6.02 -15.17
CA ARG A 21 -0.73 6.83 -15.26
C ARG A 21 -1.29 7.18 -13.88
N LEU A 22 -1.28 6.23 -12.93
CA LEU A 22 -1.73 6.46 -11.56
C LEU A 22 -0.91 7.57 -10.87
N ILE A 23 0.39 7.62 -11.11
CA ILE A 23 1.29 8.64 -10.58
C ILE A 23 1.09 9.98 -11.32
N GLU A 24 1.12 9.97 -12.66
CA GLU A 24 1.06 11.17 -13.50
C GLU A 24 -0.27 11.93 -13.37
N THR A 25 -1.38 11.22 -13.13
CA THR A 25 -2.69 11.83 -12.90
C THR A 25 -2.86 12.37 -11.47
N GLY A 26 -1.91 12.10 -10.57
CA GLY A 26 -1.99 12.44 -9.15
C GLY A 26 -2.97 11.57 -8.35
N GLU A 27 -3.56 10.55 -8.95
CA GLU A 27 -4.47 9.62 -8.27
C GLU A 27 -3.74 8.81 -7.19
N TRP A 28 -2.46 8.48 -7.41
CA TRP A 28 -1.60 7.89 -6.38
C TRP A 28 -1.55 8.76 -5.12
N ASP A 29 -1.30 10.06 -5.28
CA ASP A 29 -1.19 10.98 -4.14
C ASP A 29 -2.52 11.13 -3.41
N ARG A 30 -3.65 11.13 -4.14
CA ARG A 30 -5.00 11.15 -3.55
C ARG A 30 -5.31 9.89 -2.75
N ILE A 31 -5.00 8.71 -3.31
CA ILE A 31 -5.18 7.42 -2.62
C ILE A 31 -4.30 7.36 -1.39
N ARG A 32 -3.02 7.73 -1.52
CA ARG A 32 -2.06 7.76 -0.41
C ARG A 32 -2.48 8.74 0.69
N ALA A 33 -2.96 9.92 0.35
CA ALA A 33 -3.47 10.90 1.30
C ALA A 33 -4.69 10.34 2.05
N ARG A 34 -5.65 9.73 1.33
CA ARG A 34 -6.83 9.10 1.94
C ARG A 34 -6.45 7.98 2.88
N LEU A 35 -5.53 7.09 2.49
CA LEU A 35 -5.01 6.03 3.35
C LEU A 35 -4.36 6.62 4.61
N THR A 36 -3.51 7.65 4.44
CA THR A 36 -2.82 8.30 5.55
C THR A 36 -3.81 8.90 6.56
N ILE A 37 -4.83 9.63 6.08
CA ILE A 37 -5.88 10.20 6.92
C ILE A 37 -6.58 9.11 7.72
N LYS A 38 -7.00 8.02 7.07
CA LYS A 38 -7.72 6.92 7.74
C LYS A 38 -6.88 6.19 8.77
N LEU A 39 -5.62 5.89 8.44
CA LEU A 39 -4.70 5.26 9.38
C LEU A 39 -4.41 6.18 10.58
N ASN A 40 -4.39 7.49 10.36
CA ASN A 40 -4.23 8.47 11.43
C ASN A 40 -5.49 8.54 12.32
N GLU A 41 -6.68 8.64 11.72
CA GLU A 41 -7.97 8.66 12.43
C GLU A 41 -8.23 7.38 13.23
N ALA A 42 -7.77 6.24 12.73
CA ALA A 42 -7.82 4.96 13.45
C ALA A 42 -6.72 4.82 14.52
N GLY A 43 -5.84 5.83 14.68
CA GLY A 43 -4.73 5.82 15.64
C GLY A 43 -3.61 4.83 15.31
N ILE A 44 -3.60 4.25 14.10
CA ILE A 44 -2.63 3.21 13.71
C ILE A 44 -1.25 3.82 13.51
N LEU A 45 -1.15 5.01 12.90
CA LEU A 45 0.14 5.66 12.69
C LEU A 45 0.86 5.96 14.01
N ASP A 46 0.12 6.36 15.04
CA ASP A 46 0.71 6.65 16.35
C ASP A 46 1.08 5.37 17.09
N GLN A 47 0.27 4.31 17.01
CA GLN A 47 0.63 2.99 17.54
C GLN A 47 1.91 2.44 16.89
N MET A 48 2.06 2.59 15.55
CA MET A 48 3.26 2.19 14.84
C MET A 48 4.50 2.98 15.30
N LYS A 49 4.36 4.30 15.52
CA LYS A 49 5.46 5.14 16.05
C LYS A 49 5.84 4.72 17.47
N CYS A 50 4.87 4.51 18.35
CA CYS A 50 5.11 4.04 19.72
C CYS A 50 5.84 2.70 19.71
N ARG A 51 5.34 1.72 18.95
CA ARG A 51 5.94 0.39 18.84
C ARG A 51 7.36 0.45 18.28
N GLY A 52 7.60 1.27 17.25
CA GLY A 52 8.93 1.47 16.68
C GLY A 52 9.91 2.08 17.69
N GLY A 53 9.47 3.06 18.47
CA GLY A 53 10.24 3.69 19.54
C GLY A 53 10.56 2.74 20.70
N GLU A 54 9.58 1.97 21.16
CA GLU A 54 9.76 0.92 22.17
C GLU A 54 10.78 -0.12 21.70
N LYS A 55 10.64 -0.60 20.46
CA LYS A 55 11.56 -1.62 19.91
C LYS A 55 12.98 -1.09 19.76
N ALA A 56 13.13 0.18 19.38
CA ALA A 56 14.43 0.83 19.31
C ALA A 56 15.07 1.07 20.70
N SER A 57 14.25 1.21 21.75
CA SER A 57 14.70 1.45 23.12
C SER A 57 15.02 0.16 23.88
N VAL A 58 14.37 -0.96 23.53
CA VAL A 58 14.53 -2.26 24.19
C VAL A 58 15.62 -3.12 23.54
N CYS A 59 15.93 -2.91 22.25
CA CYS A 59 17.00 -3.67 21.59
C CYS A 59 18.38 -3.16 22.02
N ASP A 60 19.12 -4.00 22.74
CA ASP A 60 20.57 -3.86 22.89
C ASP A 60 21.24 -3.78 21.52
N ILE A 61 22.25 -2.92 21.43
CA ILE A 61 22.97 -2.56 20.20
C ILE A 61 23.53 -3.82 19.52
N PRO A 62 23.41 -3.95 18.17
CA PRO A 62 23.00 -2.92 17.22
C PRO A 62 21.53 -2.99 16.79
N LEU A 63 20.91 -1.81 16.75
CA LEU A 63 19.59 -1.61 16.17
C LEU A 63 19.58 -1.99 14.68
N SER A 64 18.84 -3.04 14.33
CA SER A 64 18.62 -3.45 12.94
C SER A 64 17.33 -2.82 12.41
N PHE A 65 17.46 -1.93 11.42
CA PHE A 65 16.30 -1.37 10.71
C PHE A 65 15.39 -2.47 10.16
N ARG A 66 15.97 -3.55 9.60
CA ARG A 66 15.20 -4.68 9.07
C ARG A 66 14.33 -5.32 10.15
N ASN A 67 14.86 -5.55 11.36
CA ASN A 67 14.12 -6.18 12.45
C ASN A 67 12.98 -5.29 12.96
N VAL A 68 13.17 -3.96 12.96
CA VAL A 68 12.12 -2.99 13.30
C VAL A 68 11.07 -2.95 12.19
N TYR A 69 11.49 -2.92 10.92
CA TYR A 69 10.60 -2.90 9.77
C TYR A 69 9.72 -4.15 9.69
N ASP A 70 10.30 -5.35 9.83
CA ASP A 70 9.56 -6.61 9.73
C ASP A 70 8.51 -6.75 10.85
N ASP A 71 8.81 -6.22 12.03
CA ASP A 71 7.87 -6.16 13.15
C ASP A 71 6.75 -5.15 12.95
N LEU A 72 7.09 -3.93 12.51
CA LEU A 72 6.10 -2.91 12.19
C LEU A 72 5.20 -3.34 11.02
N ARG A 73 5.75 -4.06 10.04
CA ARG A 73 5.00 -4.66 8.94
C ARG A 73 4.01 -5.70 9.46
N SER A 74 4.48 -6.66 10.27
CA SER A 74 3.63 -7.70 10.85
C SER A 74 2.51 -7.09 11.72
N PHE A 75 2.84 -6.06 12.50
CA PHE A 75 1.87 -5.32 13.29
C PHE A 75 0.84 -4.60 12.40
N ALA A 76 1.28 -3.91 11.34
CA ALA A 76 0.38 -3.21 10.43
C ALA A 76 -0.58 -4.19 9.73
N GLU A 77 -0.08 -5.32 9.24
CA GLU A 77 -0.91 -6.37 8.60
C GLU A 77 -1.98 -6.92 9.56
N ALA A 78 -1.69 -7.02 10.87
CA ALA A 78 -2.64 -7.49 11.88
C ALA A 78 -3.61 -6.40 12.38
N THR A 79 -3.24 -5.12 12.27
CA THR A 79 -3.94 -4.01 12.94
C THR A 79 -4.81 -3.19 11.98
N ILE A 80 -4.49 -3.17 10.69
CA ILE A 80 -5.27 -2.42 9.69
C ILE A 80 -6.70 -3.01 9.60
N PRO A 81 -7.76 -2.23 9.89
CA PRO A 81 -9.12 -2.67 9.73
C PRO A 81 -9.45 -3.01 8.28
N LEU A 82 -10.14 -4.14 8.08
CA LEU A 82 -10.61 -4.58 6.76
C LEU A 82 -11.46 -3.52 6.04
N SER A 83 -12.15 -2.65 6.78
CA SER A 83 -12.92 -1.55 6.19
C SER A 83 -12.03 -0.53 5.48
N ILE A 84 -10.87 -0.18 6.08
CA ILE A 84 -9.91 0.74 5.47
C ILE A 84 -9.25 0.08 4.25
N GLU A 85 -8.85 -1.18 4.36
CA GLU A 85 -8.26 -1.93 3.25
C GLU A 85 -9.22 -1.99 2.05
N ARG A 86 -10.47 -2.43 2.29
CA ARG A 86 -11.50 -2.53 1.23
C ARG A 86 -11.75 -1.20 0.53
N GLU A 87 -11.79 -0.09 1.28
CA GLU A 87 -12.04 1.23 0.70
C GLU A 87 -10.88 1.71 -0.19
N ILE A 88 -9.65 1.46 0.24
CA ILE A 88 -8.46 1.83 -0.55
C ILE A 88 -8.34 0.94 -1.79
N VAL A 89 -8.57 -0.37 -1.65
CA VAL A 89 -8.64 -1.30 -2.79
C VAL A 89 -9.74 -0.90 -3.76
N ALA A 90 -10.93 -0.56 -3.29
CA ALA A 90 -12.01 -0.07 -4.15
C ALA A 90 -11.64 1.24 -4.89
N SER A 91 -10.87 2.12 -4.25
CA SER A 91 -10.38 3.34 -4.90
C SER A 91 -9.37 3.04 -6.01
N ILE A 92 -8.49 2.07 -5.80
CA ILE A 92 -7.55 1.57 -6.83
C ILE A 92 -8.34 0.91 -7.96
N GLN A 93 -9.30 0.03 -7.66
CA GLN A 93 -10.14 -0.64 -8.65
C GLN A 93 -10.91 0.36 -9.51
N LYS A 94 -11.53 1.37 -8.89
CA LYS A 94 -12.23 2.43 -9.62
C LYS A 94 -11.29 3.19 -10.56
N PHE A 95 -10.06 3.46 -10.16
CA PHE A 95 -9.06 4.04 -11.06
C PHE A 95 -8.79 3.10 -12.22
N LEU A 96 -8.48 1.83 -11.95
CA LEU A 96 -8.19 0.83 -12.99
C LEU A 96 -9.35 0.68 -13.98
N GLU A 97 -10.59 0.62 -13.50
CA GLU A 97 -11.80 0.57 -14.34
C GLU A 97 -11.87 1.78 -15.29
N SER A 98 -11.55 2.98 -14.80
CA SER A 98 -11.50 4.18 -15.65
C SER A 98 -10.34 4.20 -16.64
N GLN A 99 -9.33 3.35 -16.48
CA GLN A 99 -8.27 3.17 -17.47
C GLN A 99 -8.65 2.17 -18.58
N VAL A 100 -9.76 1.44 -18.40
CA VAL A 100 -10.19 0.32 -19.26
C VAL A 100 -11.48 0.61 -20.05
N GLU A 101 -12.16 1.74 -19.83
CA GLU A 101 -13.27 2.24 -20.68
C GLU A 101 -12.81 3.46 -21.51
N ALA A 102 -12.85 3.50 -22.85
CA ALA A 102 -13.46 2.63 -23.87
C ALA A 102 -12.49 2.28 -25.00
#